data_AF-A0A9D2G9K8-F1
#
_entry.id   AF-A0A9D2G9K8-F1
#
_cell.length_a   1.000
_cell.length_b   1.000
_cell.length_c   1.000
_cell.angle_alpha   90.00
_cell.angle_beta   90.00
_cell.angle_gamma   90.00
#
_symmetry.space_group_name_H-M   'P 1'
#
loop_
_entity.id
_entity.type
_entity.pdbx_description
1 polymer ?
#
loop_
_entity_poly.entity_id
_entity_poly.type
_entity_poly.pdbx_seq_one_letter_code
_entity_poly.pdbx_strand_id
1 'polypeptide(L)'
;MRKYRFSRNLGLKIMAFVFSVVLWLIVVNVDDPVTRDTFTDIPVTFVNDDIITQDGNVYQVVGEQSVNATIAAKRSILQNLDTDDIVATADIREMDTDTGLVPVEVSIPDLT
;
A
#
# COMPACT_ATOMS: atom_id res chain seq x y z
N MET A 1 -34.80 0.34 -51.07
CA MET A 1 -34.25 1.33 -50.11
C MET A 1 -34.73 0.98 -48.71
N ARG A 2 -33.89 0.44 -47.82
CA ARG A 2 -34.28 0.05 -46.46
C ARG A 2 -34.29 1.29 -45.55
N LYS A 3 -35.48 1.78 -45.19
CA LYS A 3 -35.65 2.88 -44.22
C LYS A 3 -35.14 2.40 -42.85
N TYR A 4 -34.04 2.99 -42.39
CA TYR A 4 -33.43 2.65 -41.10
C TYR A 4 -34.43 2.86 -39.96
N ARG A 5 -34.89 1.77 -39.33
CA ARG A 5 -35.72 1.76 -38.12
C ARG A 5 -34.93 2.14 -36.85
N PHE A 6 -33.76 2.75 -36.99
CA PHE A 6 -32.83 3.05 -35.90
C PHE A 6 -33.30 4.20 -34.99
N SER A 7 -34.18 5.06 -35.51
CA SER A 7 -34.71 6.26 -34.84
C SER A 7 -36.04 6.05 -34.09
N ARG A 8 -36.48 4.81 -33.87
CA ARG A 8 -37.64 4.55 -32.99
C ARG A 8 -37.15 4.39 -31.54
N ASN A 9 -37.72 5.18 -30.64
CA ASN A 9 -37.44 5.20 -29.20
C ASN A 9 -36.01 5.60 -28.83
N LEU A 10 -35.47 6.63 -29.48
CA LEU A 10 -34.11 7.14 -29.18
C LEU A 10 -33.97 7.58 -27.71
N GLY A 11 -35.00 8.23 -27.15
CA GLY A 11 -35.04 8.62 -25.74
C GLY A 11 -35.00 7.43 -24.77
N LEU A 12 -35.70 6.34 -25.08
CA LEU A 12 -35.68 5.13 -24.25
C LEU A 12 -34.30 4.46 -24.28
N LYS A 13 -33.61 4.49 -25.42
CA LYS A 13 -32.24 3.96 -25.55
C LYS A 13 -31.22 4.78 -24.76
N ILE A 14 -31.35 6.11 -24.79
CA ILE A 14 -30.51 7.00 -23.98
C ILE A 14 -30.75 6.75 -22.49
N MET A 15 -32.01 6.63 -22.06
CA MET A 15 -32.35 6.28 -20.67
C MET A 15 -31.78 4.92 -20.25
N ALA A 16 -31.87 3.91 -21.11
CA ALA A 16 -31.28 2.59 -20.84
C ALA A 16 -29.74 2.66 -20.73
N PHE A 17 -29.09 3.47 -21.57
CA PHE A 17 -27.64 3.69 -21.49
C PHE A 17 -27.25 4.41 -20.20
N VAL A 18 -27.95 5.50 -19.85
CA VAL A 18 -27.72 6.22 -18.58
C VAL A 18 -27.91 5.30 -17.39
N PHE A 19 -28.99 4.51 -17.37
CA PHE A 19 -29.23 3.52 -16.31
C PHE A 19 -28.11 2.48 -16.20
N SER A 20 -27.61 1.99 -17.33
CA SER A 20 -26.44 1.10 -17.35
C SER A 20 -25.18 1.76 -16.79
N VAL A 21 -24.92 3.03 -17.09
CA VAL A 21 -23.75 3.76 -16.55
C VAL A 21 -23.90 3.97 -15.05
N VAL A 22 -25.10 4.28 -14.55
CA VAL A 22 -25.37 4.43 -13.11
C VAL A 22 -25.15 3.10 -12.38
N LEU A 23 -25.69 1.99 -12.90
CA LEU A 23 -25.45 0.68 -12.31
C LEU A 23 -23.96 0.30 -12.32
N TRP A 24 -23.25 0.62 -13.39
CA TRP A 24 -21.81 0.40 -13.47
C TRP A 24 -21.05 1.19 -12.39
N LEU A 25 -21.39 2.46 -12.19
CA LEU A 25 -20.77 3.29 -11.13
C LEU A 25 -21.02 2.72 -9.72
N ILE A 26 -22.20 2.17 -9.45
CA ILE A 26 -22.51 1.55 -8.15
C ILE A 26 -21.64 0.30 -7.92
N VAL A 27 -21.57 -0.60 -8.90
CA VAL A 27 -20.79 -1.85 -8.79
C VAL A 27 -19.32 -1.55 -8.52
N VAL A 28 -18.71 -0.65 -9.30
CA VAL A 28 -17.27 -0.33 -9.15
C VAL A 28 -16.94 0.45 -7.87
N ASN A 29 -17.94 1.01 -7.18
CA ASN A 29 -17.75 1.67 -5.88
C ASN A 29 -17.98 0.72 -4.69
N VAL A 30 -18.85 -0.28 -4.86
CA VAL A 30 -19.11 -1.31 -3.82
C VAL A 30 -17.97 -2.30 -3.72
N ASP A 31 -17.32 -2.60 -4.85
CA ASP A 31 -16.11 -3.38 -4.81
C ASP A 31 -15.00 -2.54 -4.19
N ASP A 32 -14.57 -2.93 -2.99
CA ASP A 32 -13.36 -2.46 -2.31
C ASP A 32 -12.23 -3.47 -2.62
N PRO A 33 -11.67 -3.46 -3.85
CA PRO A 33 -10.73 -4.49 -4.28
C PRO A 33 -9.43 -4.40 -3.49
N VAL A 34 -8.74 -5.54 -3.37
CA VAL A 34 -7.36 -5.56 -2.90
C VAL A 34 -6.47 -5.02 -4.02
N THR A 35 -5.92 -3.83 -3.82
CA THR A 35 -4.96 -3.19 -4.72
C THR A 35 -3.56 -3.27 -4.10
N ARG A 36 -2.53 -3.02 -4.91
CA ARG A 36 -1.15 -2.88 -4.45
C ARG A 36 -0.73 -1.43 -4.61
N ASP A 37 -0.17 -0.86 -3.56
CA ASP A 37 0.48 0.44 -3.62
C ASP A 37 1.91 0.34 -3.07
N THR A 38 2.78 1.18 -3.59
CA THR A 38 4.20 1.21 -3.21
C THR A 38 4.48 2.49 -2.46
N PHE A 39 4.86 2.34 -1.20
CA PHE A 39 5.29 3.43 -0.35
C PHE A 39 6.81 3.49 -0.39
N THR A 40 7.34 4.66 -0.72
CA THR A 40 8.77 4.90 -0.85
C THR A 40 9.29 5.73 0.31
N ASP A 41 10.60 5.65 0.54
CA ASP A 41 11.31 6.48 1.52
C ASP A 41 10.85 6.28 2.98
N ILE A 42 10.43 5.06 3.35
CA ILE A 42 10.06 4.74 4.72
C ILE A 42 11.33 4.67 5.58
N PRO A 43 11.49 5.50 6.63
CA PRO A 43 12.68 5.48 7.47
C PRO A 43 12.72 4.23 8.34
N VAL A 44 13.88 3.59 8.41
CA VAL A 44 14.10 2.41 9.26
C VAL A 44 14.39 2.85 10.70
N THR A 45 13.60 2.37 11.64
CA THR A 45 13.78 2.55 13.08
C THR A 45 14.61 1.40 13.65
N PHE A 46 15.73 1.72 14.28
CA PHE A 46 16.59 0.74 14.95
C PHE A 46 16.13 0.56 16.38
N VAL A 47 15.95 -0.69 16.80
CA VAL A 47 15.53 -1.05 18.17
C VAL A 47 16.60 -1.95 18.79
N ASN A 48 16.75 -1.81 20.12
CA ASN A 48 17.78 -2.50 20.91
C ASN A 48 19.22 -2.15 20.50
N ASP A 49 19.46 -0.90 20.11
CA ASP A 49 20.79 -0.36 19.82
C ASP A 49 21.66 -0.17 21.07
N ASP A 50 21.03 -0.22 22.24
CA ASP A 50 21.66 -0.26 23.55
C ASP A 50 22.59 -1.46 23.72
N ILE A 51 22.32 -2.58 23.03
CA ILE A 51 23.15 -3.80 23.13
C ILE A 51 24.56 -3.55 22.57
N ILE A 52 24.68 -2.81 21.47
CA ILE A 52 25.97 -2.49 20.87
C ILE A 52 26.70 -1.42 21.69
N THR A 53 25.97 -0.42 22.19
CA THR A 53 26.55 0.70 22.93
C THR A 53 26.93 0.37 24.37
N GLN A 54 26.28 -0.61 25.01
CA GLN A 54 26.66 -1.13 26.34
C GLN A 54 28.05 -1.77 26.35
N ASP A 55 28.45 -2.42 25.25
CA ASP A 55 29.79 -2.99 25.08
C ASP A 55 30.85 -1.94 24.69
N GLY A 56 30.50 -0.65 24.69
CA GLY A 56 31.37 0.45 24.30
C GLY A 56 31.62 0.53 22.80
N ASN A 57 30.87 -0.23 21.99
CA ASN A 57 30.97 -0.23 20.54
C ASN A 57 29.98 0.78 19.93
N VAL A 58 30.30 1.25 18.73
CA VAL A 58 29.41 2.11 17.93
C VAL A 58 29.08 1.41 16.63
N TYR A 59 27.84 1.53 16.17
CA TYR A 59 27.42 1.00 14.88
C TYR A 59 27.36 2.12 13.84
N GLN A 60 27.66 1.77 12.60
CA GLN A 60 27.44 2.63 11.45
C GLN A 60 26.57 1.87 10.46
N VAL A 61 25.43 2.46 10.10
CA VAL A 61 24.58 1.92 9.05
C VAL A 61 25.24 2.20 7.70
N VAL A 62 25.57 1.14 6.96
CA VAL A 62 26.20 1.24 5.64
C VAL A 62 25.12 1.10 4.57
N GLY A 63 24.74 2.21 3.92
CA GLY A 63 23.80 2.22 2.81
C GLY A 63 22.63 3.19 2.99
N GLU A 64 21.55 2.93 2.25
CA GLU A 64 20.29 3.69 2.34
C GLU A 64 19.56 3.32 3.64
N GLN A 65 19.11 4.33 4.37
CA GLN A 65 18.37 4.17 5.64
C GLN A 65 16.85 4.14 5.44
N SER A 66 16.42 4.14 4.18
CA SER A 66 15.03 4.06 3.78
C SER A 66 14.75 2.79 2.99
N VAL A 67 13.52 2.29 3.11
CA VAL A 67 13.05 1.12 2.38
C VAL A 67 11.79 1.45 1.59
N ASN A 68 11.61 0.73 0.49
CA ASN A 68 10.39 0.79 -0.30
C ASN A 68 9.55 -0.46 0.00
N ALA A 69 8.31 -0.26 0.42
CA ALA A 69 7.40 -1.35 0.76
C ALA A 69 6.21 -1.38 -0.22
N THR A 70 5.93 -2.55 -0.80
CA THR A 70 4.72 -2.76 -1.60
C THR A 70 3.67 -3.45 -0.74
N ILE A 71 2.60 -2.72 -0.41
CA ILE A 71 1.54 -3.19 0.47
C ILE A 71 0.34 -3.60 -0.38
N ALA A 72 -0.19 -4.80 -0.13
CA ALA A 72 -1.40 -5.31 -0.77
C ALA A 72 -2.55 -5.28 0.23
N ALA A 73 -3.46 -4.32 0.11
CA ALA A 73 -4.59 -4.17 1.01
C ALA A 73 -5.84 -3.70 0.26
N LYS A 74 -6.99 -3.73 0.93
CA LYS A 74 -8.23 -3.17 0.39
C LYS A 74 -8.03 -1.72 0.02
N ARG A 75 -8.66 -1.28 -1.07
CA ARG A 75 -8.57 0.08 -1.59
C ARG A 75 -8.97 1.12 -0.53
N SER A 76 -9.92 0.81 0.36
CA SER A 76 -10.32 1.68 1.47
C SER A 76 -9.21 1.89 2.49
N ILE A 77 -8.42 0.85 2.78
CA ILE A 77 -7.29 0.91 3.71
C ILE A 77 -6.15 1.69 3.07
N LEU A 78 -5.77 1.36 1.83
CA LEU A 78 -4.69 2.05 1.12
C LEU A 78 -4.96 3.55 0.90
N GLN A 79 -6.23 3.95 0.74
CA GLN A 79 -6.59 5.37 0.60
C GLN A 79 -6.45 6.18 1.89
N ASN A 80 -6.47 5.52 3.05
CA ASN A 80 -6.32 6.16 4.36
C ASN A 80 -4.97 5.88 5.00
N LEU A 81 -4.08 5.15 4.32
CA LEU A 81 -2.76 4.79 4.80
C LEU A 81 -1.74 5.75 4.18
N ASP A 82 -1.01 6.47 5.01
CA ASP A 82 0.11 7.32 4.58
C ASP A 82 1.45 6.64 4.88
N THR A 83 2.53 7.16 4.28
CA THR A 83 3.90 6.66 4.52
C THR A 83 4.28 6.74 6.01
N ASP A 84 3.75 7.73 6.73
CA ASP A 84 4.02 7.96 8.15
C ASP A 84 3.41 6.87 9.07
N ASP A 85 2.39 6.16 8.60
CA ASP A 85 1.73 5.07 9.33
C ASP A 85 2.49 3.74 9.19
N ILE A 86 3.48 3.69 8.29
CA ILE A 86 4.26 2.48 8.00
C ILE A 86 5.56 2.54 8.79
N VAL A 87 5.74 1.58 9.69
CA VAL A 87 6.92 1.51 10.55
C VAL A 87 7.80 0.36 10.08
N ALA A 88 8.97 0.69 9.52
CA ALA A 88 10.03 -0.28 9.26
C ALA A 88 10.94 -0.36 10.50
N THR A 89 11.03 -1.53 11.12
CA THR A 89 11.83 -1.77 12.33
C THR A 89 12.97 -2.73 12.04
N ALA A 90 14.18 -2.39 12.46
CA ALA A 90 15.34 -3.26 12.46
C ALA A 90 15.74 -3.59 13.90
N ASP A 91 15.54 -4.84 14.32
CA ASP A 91 15.90 -5.30 15.66
C ASP A 91 17.33 -5.86 15.69
N ILE A 92 18.22 -5.13 16.37
CA ILE A 92 19.63 -5.49 16.47
C ILE A 92 19.86 -6.82 17.22
N ARG A 93 18.89 -7.29 18.01
CA ARG A 93 18.96 -8.63 18.65
C ARG A 93 18.95 -9.76 17.64
N GLU A 94 18.33 -9.55 16.48
CA GLU A 94 18.25 -10.52 15.39
C GLU A 94 19.39 -10.36 14.39
N MET A 95 20.41 -9.56 14.72
CA MET A 95 21.60 -9.38 13.90
C MET A 95 22.30 -10.72 13.68
N ASP A 96 22.52 -11.05 12.41
CA ASP A 96 23.37 -12.17 12.04
C ASP A 96 24.82 -11.85 12.43
N THR A 97 25.39 -12.67 13.31
CA THR A 97 26.76 -12.47 13.84
C THR A 97 27.84 -12.74 12.79
N ASP A 98 27.54 -13.52 11.75
CA ASP A 98 28.50 -13.87 10.70
C ASP A 98 28.59 -12.77 9.62
N THR A 99 27.47 -12.15 9.30
CA THR A 99 27.37 -11.15 8.20
C THR A 99 27.19 -9.72 8.68
N GLY A 100 26.78 -9.52 9.94
CA GLY A 100 26.44 -8.23 10.51
C GLY A 100 25.17 -7.60 9.94
N LEU A 101 24.29 -8.41 9.34
CA LEU A 101 23.04 -7.96 8.76
C LEU A 101 21.90 -8.04 9.77
N VAL A 102 21.04 -7.02 9.79
CA VAL A 102 19.84 -6.97 10.62
C VAL A 102 18.61 -7.08 9.73
N PRO A 103 17.67 -8.01 9.99
CA PRO A 103 16.42 -8.08 9.24
C PRO A 103 15.56 -6.84 9.51
N VAL A 104 14.88 -6.34 8.47
CA VAL A 104 13.93 -5.24 8.58
C VAL A 104 12.52 -5.80 8.50
N GLU A 105 11.72 -5.55 9.53
CA GLU A 105 10.31 -5.92 9.59
C GLU A 105 9.42 -4.69 9.38
N VAL A 106 8.41 -4.81 8.52
CA VAL A 106 7.47 -3.72 8.22
C VAL A 106 6.17 -4.00 8.95
N SER A 107 5.75 -3.06 9.81
CA SER A 107 4.51 -3.12 10.58
C SER A 107 3.67 -1.88 10.33
N ILE A 108 2.35 -2.04 10.48
CA ILE A 108 1.37 -0.95 10.36
C ILE A 108 0.55 -0.94 11.65
N PRO A 109 0.89 -0.08 12.63
CA PRO A 109 0.31 -0.13 13.98
C PRO A 109 -1.21 0.09 13.99
N ASP A 110 -1.72 0.98 13.14
CA ASP A 110 -3.12 1.42 13.13
C ASP A 110 -4.10 0.42 12.50
N LEU A 111 -3.63 -0.77 12.13
CA LEU A 111 -4.42 -1.85 11.51
C LEU A 111 -4.61 -3.09 12.40
N THR A 112 -4.31 -2.98 13.70
CA THR A 112 -4.52 -4.05 14.71
C THR A 112 -5.80 -3.93 15.51
#